data_AF-A0A067QD25-F1
#
_entry.id   AF-A0A067QD25-F1
#
_cell.length_a   1.000
_cell.length_b   1.000
_cell.length_c   1.000
_cell.angle_alpha   90.00
_cell.angle_beta   90.00
_cell.angle_gamma   90.00
#
_symmetry.space_group_name_H-M   'P 1'
#
loop_
_entity.id
_entity.type
_entity.pdbx_description
1 polymer ?
#
loop_
_entity_poly.entity_id
_entity_poly.type
_entity_poly.pdbx_seq_one_letter_code
_entity_poly.pdbx_strand_id
1 'polypeptide(L)'
;MTCAPTLDTAWAIYDYILSLSPGPSVPKPTYHYHLHNLARRIASTKPRTRSLFLRLHSVLTTIRKTGGEIHRMEWNALIDCAGKGWKKTRPQDYQNSLKIFDDMVEGSMPGSAYASLEVPPTPPPEQHTVHRVQPDIITHTTLLNIAARALNPDLLRSATSLFNSSGLEPNEITHLVLLRYYTRTRDLPGVRTILVRMRERGFPLRIDALNACIWAYGYNGRLETATMIYRALRYNLVRATAEPDPDIDKAVKHLDETEYIGISEDVVPDGVTYHILIQAYAYQGDLMRALETFQEMLTAQITEATEQRKDAVTDEPLTYQPTLPAFRSLFLGFARHARNPTQPSSKPIPENPFTGPLLAHRTDPRSPWNVSNLEAVFDSFLDLPGEYKKPNGRLVWWIMLAYAKASGNDVALIREAWLRMEDRFGMKFWSGRLERFRKTLFRSKE
;
A
#
# COMPACT_ATOMS: atom_id res chain seq x y z
N MET A 1 -28.71 14.10 -18.61
CA MET A 1 -27.53 13.65 -17.84
C MET A 1 -27.63 12.15 -17.61
N THR A 2 -27.19 11.32 -18.55
CA THR A 2 -27.16 9.87 -18.38
C THR A 2 -25.94 9.51 -17.53
N CYS A 3 -26.19 9.12 -16.28
CA CYS A 3 -25.16 8.66 -15.36
C CYS A 3 -24.42 7.47 -16.02
N ALA A 4 -23.08 7.54 -16.09
CA ALA A 4 -22.30 6.46 -16.68
C ALA A 4 -22.61 5.12 -15.98
N PRO A 5 -22.84 4.01 -16.71
CA PRO A 5 -23.18 2.73 -16.09
C PRO A 5 -22.07 2.30 -15.13
N THR A 6 -22.44 1.78 -13.96
CA THR A 6 -21.50 1.22 -12.97
C THR A 6 -20.74 0.03 -13.58
N LEU A 7 -19.58 -0.33 -13.02
CA LEU A 7 -18.76 -1.42 -13.55
C LEU A 7 -19.56 -2.73 -13.65
N ASP A 8 -20.40 -3.02 -12.64
CA ASP A 8 -21.18 -4.26 -12.59
C ASP A 8 -22.32 -4.27 -13.61
N THR A 9 -22.96 -3.12 -13.90
CA THR A 9 -23.96 -3.06 -14.97
C THR A 9 -23.30 -3.20 -16.35
N ALA A 10 -22.15 -2.56 -16.56
CA ALA A 10 -21.38 -2.72 -17.80
C ALA A 10 -20.90 -4.18 -18.00
N TRP A 11 -20.51 -4.85 -16.91
CA TRP A 11 -20.15 -6.27 -16.94
C TRP A 11 -21.35 -7.17 -17.25
N ALA A 12 -22.52 -6.93 -16.63
CA ALA A 12 -23.73 -7.70 -16.89
C ALA A 12 -24.19 -7.60 -18.35
N ILE A 13 -24.09 -6.40 -18.95
CA ILE A 13 -24.39 -6.19 -20.38
C ILE A 13 -23.42 -6.99 -21.26
N TYR A 14 -22.12 -6.98 -20.93
CA TYR A 14 -21.11 -7.75 -21.66
C TYR A 14 -21.37 -9.28 -21.56
N ASP A 15 -21.69 -9.77 -20.38
CA ASP A 15 -22.00 -11.19 -20.13
C ASP A 15 -23.26 -11.62 -20.89
N TYR A 16 -24.29 -10.77 -20.91
CA TYR A 16 -25.49 -10.97 -21.72
C TYR A 16 -25.16 -11.04 -23.22
N ILE A 17 -24.34 -10.12 -23.75
CA ILE A 17 -23.91 -10.13 -25.15
C ILE A 17 -23.12 -11.40 -25.50
N LEU A 18 -22.28 -11.91 -24.59
CA LEU A 18 -21.57 -13.18 -24.78
C LEU A 18 -22.52 -14.39 -24.79
N SER A 19 -23.59 -14.35 -23.99
CA SER A 19 -24.58 -15.44 -23.92
C SER A 19 -25.48 -15.55 -25.17
N LEU A 20 -25.63 -14.43 -25.89
CA LEU A 20 -26.33 -14.38 -27.17
C LEU A 20 -25.42 -14.98 -28.27
N SER A 21 -25.31 -16.31 -28.34
CA SER A 21 -24.65 -16.99 -29.46
C SER A 21 -25.34 -16.62 -30.78
N PRO A 22 -24.69 -15.88 -31.70
CA PRO A 22 -25.22 -15.77 -33.06
C PRO A 22 -24.97 -17.09 -33.78
N GLY A 23 -26.00 -17.60 -34.47
CA GLY A 23 -25.84 -18.74 -35.37
C GLY A 23 -24.78 -18.48 -36.44
N PRO A 24 -24.31 -19.53 -37.14
CA PRO A 24 -23.13 -19.49 -38.02
C PRO A 24 -23.21 -18.51 -39.21
N SER A 25 -24.34 -17.84 -39.45
CA SER A 25 -24.60 -16.98 -40.61
C SER A 25 -24.70 -15.47 -40.32
N VAL A 26 -24.57 -15.02 -39.06
CA VAL A 26 -24.66 -13.58 -38.73
C VAL A 26 -23.27 -13.03 -38.36
N PRO A 27 -22.73 -12.03 -39.08
CA PRO A 27 -21.50 -11.36 -38.68
C PRO A 27 -21.68 -10.77 -37.28
N LYS A 28 -20.79 -11.14 -36.35
CA LYS A 28 -20.81 -10.57 -34.99
C LYS A 28 -20.59 -9.06 -35.09
N PRO A 29 -21.50 -8.22 -34.56
CA PRO A 29 -21.25 -6.79 -34.52
C PRO A 29 -19.99 -6.51 -33.69
N THR A 30 -19.01 -5.84 -34.30
CA THR A 30 -17.71 -5.52 -33.71
C THR A 30 -17.81 -4.25 -32.88
N TYR A 31 -17.90 -4.41 -31.56
CA TYR A 31 -17.98 -3.29 -30.61
C TYR A 31 -16.62 -3.00 -29.94
N HIS A 32 -15.52 -2.99 -30.71
CA HIS A 32 -14.16 -2.85 -30.15
C HIS A 32 -14.02 -1.62 -29.24
N TYR A 33 -14.60 -0.48 -29.62
CA TYR A 33 -14.61 0.73 -28.77
C TYR A 33 -15.21 0.50 -27.37
N HIS A 34 -16.34 -0.20 -27.29
CA HIS A 34 -16.99 -0.49 -26.01
C HIS A 34 -16.20 -1.50 -25.19
N LEU A 35 -15.57 -2.48 -25.85
CA LEU A 35 -14.71 -3.47 -25.19
C LEU A 35 -13.45 -2.82 -24.61
N HIS A 36 -12.77 -1.93 -25.35
CA HIS A 36 -11.63 -1.16 -24.84
C HIS A 36 -12.01 -0.26 -23.66
N ASN A 37 -13.18 0.38 -23.72
CA ASN A 37 -13.68 1.18 -22.61
C ASN A 37 -14.01 0.34 -21.37
N LEU A 38 -14.58 -0.85 -21.55
CA LEU A 38 -14.81 -1.80 -20.45
C LEU A 38 -13.49 -2.27 -19.86
N ALA A 39 -12.51 -2.64 -20.70
CA ALA A 39 -11.17 -3.03 -20.28
C ALA A 39 -10.51 -1.92 -19.45
N ARG A 40 -10.56 -0.66 -19.92
CA ARG A 40 -10.05 0.51 -19.18
C ARG A 40 -10.75 0.70 -17.83
N ARG A 41 -12.07 0.53 -17.76
CA ARG A 41 -12.84 0.64 -16.51
C ARG A 41 -12.47 -0.46 -15.51
N ILE A 42 -12.38 -1.72 -15.95
CA ILE A 42 -11.89 -2.84 -15.14
C ILE A 42 -10.45 -2.54 -14.66
N ALA A 43 -9.58 -2.09 -15.57
CA ALA A 43 -8.22 -1.71 -15.29
C ALA A 43 -8.09 -0.47 -14.38
N SER A 44 -9.10 0.39 -14.24
CA SER A 44 -9.07 1.50 -13.28
C SER A 44 -9.56 1.12 -11.88
N THR A 45 -10.27 0.00 -11.74
CA THR A 45 -10.96 -0.37 -10.50
C THR A 45 -10.01 -0.94 -9.46
N LYS A 46 -10.08 -0.40 -8.23
CA LYS A 46 -9.33 -0.85 -7.05
C LYS A 46 -10.32 -1.32 -5.97
N PRO A 47 -10.00 -2.36 -5.18
CA PRO A 47 -8.77 -3.15 -5.20
C PRO A 47 -8.74 -4.16 -6.35
N ARG A 48 -7.53 -4.54 -6.80
CA ARG A 48 -7.34 -5.63 -7.77
C ARG A 48 -7.75 -6.96 -7.14
N THR A 49 -8.68 -7.67 -7.76
CA THR A 49 -9.14 -8.99 -7.33
C THR A 49 -8.97 -10.01 -8.44
N ARG A 50 -8.98 -11.30 -8.10
CA ARG A 50 -9.00 -12.39 -9.08
C ARG A 50 -10.21 -12.27 -10.02
N SER A 51 -11.36 -11.81 -9.53
CA SER A 51 -12.52 -11.57 -10.38
C SER A 51 -12.26 -10.48 -11.42
N LEU A 52 -11.65 -9.35 -11.05
CA LEU A 52 -11.30 -8.31 -12.03
C LEU A 52 -10.27 -8.79 -13.06
N PHE A 53 -9.31 -9.62 -12.65
CA PHE A 53 -8.38 -10.27 -13.60
C PHE A 53 -9.13 -11.14 -14.62
N LEU A 54 -10.00 -12.05 -14.17
CA LEU A 54 -10.79 -12.90 -15.06
C LEU A 54 -11.70 -12.08 -15.99
N ARG A 55 -12.31 -11.01 -15.45
CA ARG A 55 -13.13 -10.08 -16.23
C ARG A 55 -12.32 -9.40 -17.35
N LEU A 56 -11.14 -8.86 -17.01
CA LEU A 56 -10.25 -8.22 -17.97
C LEU A 56 -9.75 -9.22 -19.02
N HIS A 57 -9.33 -10.40 -18.59
CA HIS A 57 -8.84 -11.47 -19.47
C HIS A 57 -9.90 -11.90 -20.50
N SER A 58 -11.16 -12.09 -20.07
CA SER A 58 -12.28 -12.43 -20.96
C SER A 58 -12.54 -11.35 -22.03
N VAL A 59 -12.55 -10.07 -21.62
CA VAL A 59 -12.74 -8.94 -22.54
C VAL A 59 -11.63 -8.87 -23.58
N LEU A 60 -10.37 -8.95 -23.16
CA LEU A 60 -9.22 -8.89 -24.09
C LEU A 60 -9.19 -10.10 -25.03
N THR A 61 -9.53 -11.29 -24.53
CA THR A 61 -9.67 -12.49 -25.38
C THR A 61 -10.76 -12.31 -26.43
N THR A 62 -11.87 -11.65 -26.08
CA THR A 62 -12.98 -11.36 -27.01
C THR A 62 -12.57 -10.36 -28.09
N ILE A 63 -11.82 -9.31 -27.72
CA ILE A 63 -11.27 -8.35 -28.68
C ILE A 63 -10.41 -9.08 -29.71
N ARG A 64 -9.48 -9.93 -29.26
CA ARG A 64 -8.60 -10.70 -30.16
C ARG A 64 -9.37 -11.68 -31.05
N LYS A 65 -10.34 -12.42 -30.49
CA LYS A 65 -11.20 -13.38 -31.24
C LYS A 65 -12.06 -12.71 -32.30
N THR A 66 -12.39 -11.42 -32.13
CA THR A 66 -13.17 -10.63 -33.10
C THR A 66 -12.28 -9.83 -34.06
N GLY A 67 -10.98 -10.13 -34.12
CA GLY A 67 -10.03 -9.47 -35.02
C GLY A 67 -9.56 -8.10 -34.57
N GLY A 68 -9.88 -7.67 -33.35
CA GLY A 68 -9.39 -6.41 -32.78
C GLY A 68 -7.97 -6.51 -32.24
N GLU A 69 -7.29 -5.36 -32.19
CA GLU A 69 -5.94 -5.23 -31.64
C GLU A 69 -5.99 -4.90 -30.16
N ILE A 70 -5.13 -5.55 -29.35
CA ILE A 70 -5.02 -5.23 -27.92
C ILE A 70 -3.93 -4.19 -27.75
N HIS A 71 -4.26 -3.07 -27.11
CA HIS A 71 -3.30 -2.00 -26.89
C HIS A 71 -2.31 -2.36 -25.79
N ARG A 72 -1.10 -1.81 -25.88
CA ARG A 72 -0.02 -1.96 -24.87
C ARG A 72 -0.46 -1.66 -23.43
N MET A 73 -1.29 -0.63 -23.22
CA MET A 73 -1.82 -0.30 -21.89
C MET A 73 -2.73 -1.40 -21.32
N GLU A 74 -3.46 -2.10 -22.18
CA GLU A 74 -4.37 -3.18 -21.79
C GLU A 74 -3.58 -4.45 -21.43
N TRP A 75 -2.52 -4.74 -22.18
CA TRP A 75 -1.53 -5.75 -21.80
C TRP A 75 -0.86 -5.44 -20.45
N ASN A 76 -0.37 -4.21 -20.26
CA ASN A 76 0.24 -3.77 -19.00
C ASN A 76 -0.75 -3.93 -17.83
N ALA A 77 -2.03 -3.58 -18.03
CA ALA A 77 -3.07 -3.77 -17.03
C ALA A 77 -3.34 -5.25 -16.73
N LEU A 78 -3.31 -6.13 -17.73
CA LEU A 78 -3.51 -7.56 -17.56
C LEU A 78 -2.33 -8.19 -16.79
N ILE A 79 -1.08 -7.85 -17.16
CA ILE A 79 0.15 -8.26 -16.47
C ILE A 79 0.10 -7.81 -15.00
N ASP A 80 -0.29 -6.56 -14.75
CA ASP A 80 -0.44 -6.00 -13.39
C ASP A 80 -1.50 -6.72 -12.56
N CYS A 81 -2.66 -7.01 -13.16
CA CYS A 81 -3.75 -7.75 -12.52
C CYS A 81 -3.35 -9.18 -12.15
N ALA A 82 -2.61 -9.87 -13.02
CA ALA A 82 -2.11 -11.22 -12.77
C ALA A 82 -1.16 -11.27 -11.56
N GLY A 83 -0.33 -10.24 -11.39
CA GLY A 83 0.68 -10.19 -10.32
C GLY A 83 0.20 -9.63 -8.97
N LYS A 84 -0.93 -8.90 -8.96
CA LYS A 84 -1.45 -8.20 -7.76
C LYS A 84 -2.65 -8.87 -7.08
N GLY A 85 -3.08 -10.05 -7.51
CA GLY A 85 -4.32 -10.70 -7.07
C GLY A 85 -4.45 -11.03 -5.57
N TRP A 86 -3.38 -10.91 -4.78
CA TRP A 86 -3.35 -11.30 -3.36
C TRP A 86 -2.72 -10.23 -2.45
N LYS A 87 -3.14 -10.19 -1.17
CA LYS A 87 -2.57 -9.29 -0.14
C LYS A 87 -1.05 -9.48 0.05
N LYS A 88 -0.51 -10.65 -0.31
CA LYS A 88 0.91 -10.96 -0.44
C LYS A 88 1.12 -11.56 -1.83
N THR A 89 2.02 -10.97 -2.62
CA THR A 89 2.41 -11.50 -3.93
C THR A 89 3.27 -12.74 -3.73
N ARG A 90 2.95 -13.83 -4.43
CA ARG A 90 3.67 -15.11 -4.40
C ARG A 90 4.56 -15.26 -5.63
N PRO A 91 5.58 -16.13 -5.61
CA PRO A 91 6.36 -16.46 -6.80
C PRO A 91 5.52 -16.87 -8.02
N GLN A 92 4.43 -17.62 -7.79
CA GLN A 92 3.51 -18.01 -8.85
C GLN A 92 2.84 -16.81 -9.53
N ASP A 93 2.57 -15.74 -8.79
CA ASP A 93 1.93 -14.54 -9.35
C ASP A 93 2.88 -13.83 -10.34
N TYR A 94 4.20 -13.86 -10.07
CA TYR A 94 5.20 -13.35 -11.02
C TYR A 94 5.29 -14.23 -12.27
N GLN A 95 5.33 -15.56 -12.12
CA GLN A 95 5.33 -16.49 -13.26
C GLN A 95 4.06 -16.32 -14.13
N ASN A 96 2.92 -16.11 -13.50
CA ASN A 96 1.66 -15.84 -14.17
C ASN A 96 1.70 -14.55 -15.01
N SER A 97 2.30 -13.48 -14.46
CA SER A 97 2.53 -12.24 -15.18
C SER A 97 3.57 -12.38 -16.29
N LEU A 98 4.61 -13.20 -16.10
CA LEU A 98 5.62 -13.47 -17.12
C LEU A 98 5.03 -14.21 -18.32
N LYS A 99 4.20 -15.23 -18.10
CA LYS A 99 3.48 -15.92 -19.19
C LYS A 99 2.65 -14.97 -20.06
N ILE A 100 1.97 -14.01 -19.43
CA ILE A 100 1.16 -13.01 -20.16
C ILE A 100 2.07 -12.02 -20.90
N PHE A 101 3.25 -11.71 -20.36
CA PHE A 101 4.27 -10.94 -21.05
C PHE A 101 4.81 -11.68 -22.28
N ASP A 102 5.06 -12.99 -22.17
CA ASP A 102 5.48 -13.81 -23.31
C ASP A 102 4.39 -13.83 -24.39
N ASP A 103 3.10 -13.99 -24.00
CA ASP A 103 1.96 -13.89 -24.92
C ASP A 103 1.94 -12.53 -25.68
N MET A 104 2.23 -11.43 -24.99
CA MET A 104 2.27 -10.07 -25.55
C MET A 104 3.38 -9.93 -26.60
N VAL A 105 4.58 -10.47 -26.32
CA VAL A 105 5.76 -10.40 -27.20
C VAL A 105 5.60 -11.31 -28.41
N GLU A 106 5.07 -12.51 -28.21
CA GLU A 106 4.85 -13.50 -29.27
C GLU A 106 3.65 -13.13 -30.17
N GLY A 107 2.71 -12.32 -29.68
CA GLY A 107 1.46 -11.99 -30.37
C GLY A 107 0.37 -13.06 -30.21
N SER A 108 0.55 -13.95 -29.24
CA SER A 108 -0.34 -15.06 -28.87
C SER A 108 -1.63 -14.55 -28.21
N MET A 109 -2.62 -15.44 -28.02
CA MET A 109 -3.83 -15.06 -27.28
C MET A 109 -3.46 -14.72 -25.82
N PRO A 110 -4.06 -13.69 -25.21
CA PRO A 110 -3.82 -13.40 -23.79
C PRO A 110 -4.12 -14.63 -22.94
N GLY A 111 -3.15 -15.09 -22.16
CA GLY A 111 -3.28 -16.26 -21.32
C GLY A 111 -3.30 -17.60 -22.05
N SER A 112 -2.72 -17.68 -23.27
CA SER A 112 -2.64 -18.92 -24.04
C SER A 112 -1.97 -20.06 -23.23
N ALA A 113 -0.94 -19.71 -22.45
CA ALA A 113 -0.21 -20.61 -21.57
C ALA A 113 -1.02 -21.13 -20.35
N TYR A 114 -2.23 -20.61 -20.09
CA TYR A 114 -3.14 -21.20 -19.09
C TYR A 114 -4.07 -22.26 -19.70
N ALA A 115 -4.36 -22.17 -21.01
CA ALA A 115 -5.27 -23.08 -21.71
C ALA A 115 -4.59 -24.40 -22.13
N SER A 116 -3.27 -24.40 -22.28
CA SER A 116 -2.47 -25.56 -22.73
C SER A 116 -2.43 -26.76 -21.76
N LEU A 117 -3.13 -26.69 -20.61
CA LEU A 117 -3.23 -27.81 -19.67
C LEU A 117 -4.47 -28.69 -19.89
N GLU A 118 -5.45 -28.26 -20.69
CA GLU A 118 -6.74 -28.99 -20.83
C GLU A 118 -7.13 -29.36 -22.27
N VAL A 119 -6.46 -28.86 -23.31
CA VAL A 119 -6.87 -29.10 -24.72
C VAL A 119 -5.65 -29.44 -25.59
N PRO A 120 -5.69 -30.54 -26.38
CA PRO A 120 -4.66 -30.84 -27.37
C PRO A 120 -4.57 -29.71 -28.40
N PRO A 121 -3.40 -29.48 -29.02
CA PRO A 121 -3.25 -28.38 -29.99
C PRO A 121 -4.13 -28.66 -31.21
N THR A 122 -5.26 -27.96 -31.33
CA THR A 122 -5.92 -27.83 -32.63
C THR A 122 -5.03 -26.99 -33.53
N PRO A 123 -4.82 -27.38 -34.79
CA PRO A 123 -3.99 -26.62 -35.71
C PRO A 123 -4.50 -25.18 -35.79
N PRO A 124 -3.61 -24.18 -35.81
CA PRO A 124 -4.02 -22.78 -35.82
C PRO A 124 -4.85 -22.51 -37.08
N PRO A 125 -6.03 -21.86 -36.98
CA PRO A 125 -6.73 -21.39 -38.15
C PRO A 125 -5.81 -20.41 -38.90
N GLU A 126 -5.57 -20.74 -40.16
CA GLU A 126 -4.82 -19.93 -41.11
C GLU A 126 -5.45 -18.52 -41.16
N GLN A 127 -4.63 -17.47 -41.02
CA GLN A 127 -4.99 -16.04 -41.01
C GLN A 127 -5.17 -15.34 -39.64
N HIS A 128 -4.39 -15.69 -38.61
CA HIS A 128 -4.12 -14.72 -37.54
C HIS A 128 -2.89 -13.88 -37.87
N THR A 129 -3.10 -12.59 -38.17
CA THR A 129 -2.00 -11.62 -38.15
C THR A 129 -1.39 -11.62 -36.74
N VAL A 130 -0.12 -12.04 -36.65
CA VAL A 130 0.65 -12.06 -35.41
C VAL A 130 0.94 -10.61 -35.04
N HIS A 131 0.07 -10.00 -34.24
CA HIS A 131 0.20 -8.62 -33.84
C HIS A 131 1.04 -8.55 -32.57
N ARG A 132 2.36 -8.51 -32.73
CA ARG A 132 3.31 -8.37 -31.62
C ARG A 132 3.26 -6.96 -31.06
N VAL A 133 3.19 -6.85 -29.73
CA VAL A 133 3.22 -5.55 -29.06
C VAL A 133 4.56 -5.40 -28.36
N GLN A 134 5.32 -4.37 -28.72
CA GLN A 134 6.62 -4.12 -28.09
C GLN A 134 6.44 -3.66 -26.63
N PRO A 135 7.05 -4.34 -25.65
CA PRO A 135 7.07 -3.90 -24.26
C PRO A 135 7.67 -2.50 -24.10
N ASP A 136 7.18 -1.75 -23.12
CA ASP A 136 7.74 -0.45 -22.73
C ASP A 136 8.27 -0.43 -21.30
N ILE A 137 8.75 0.74 -20.87
CA ILE A 137 9.25 0.94 -19.51
C ILE A 137 8.20 0.60 -18.45
N ILE A 138 6.91 0.81 -18.75
CA ILE A 138 5.81 0.50 -17.84
C ILE A 138 5.65 -1.03 -17.74
N THR A 139 5.74 -1.76 -18.85
CA THR A 139 5.70 -3.23 -18.87
C THR A 139 6.80 -3.82 -17.98
N HIS A 140 8.05 -3.42 -18.20
CA HIS A 140 9.19 -3.94 -17.45
C HIS A 140 9.18 -3.49 -15.98
N THR A 141 8.81 -2.24 -15.69
CA THR A 141 8.67 -1.75 -14.30
C THR A 141 7.53 -2.47 -13.56
N THR A 142 6.46 -2.86 -14.27
CA THR A 142 5.35 -3.64 -13.70
C THR A 142 5.81 -5.03 -13.30
N LEU A 143 6.53 -5.75 -14.18
CA LEU A 143 7.12 -7.06 -13.87
C LEU A 143 8.11 -6.96 -12.69
N LEU A 144 8.97 -5.95 -12.70
CA LEU A 144 9.92 -5.69 -11.62
C LEU A 144 9.19 -5.44 -10.29
N ASN A 145 8.11 -4.65 -10.30
CA ASN A 145 7.29 -4.40 -9.10
C ASN A 145 6.62 -5.67 -8.58
N ILE A 146 6.14 -6.54 -9.46
CA ILE A 146 5.55 -7.83 -9.06
C ILE A 146 6.64 -8.72 -8.42
N ALA A 147 7.82 -8.83 -9.02
CA ALA A 147 8.96 -9.56 -8.44
C ALA A 147 9.39 -8.98 -7.09
N ALA A 148 9.54 -7.65 -7.01
CA ALA A 148 9.88 -6.93 -5.79
C ALA A 148 8.87 -7.20 -4.65
N ARG A 149 7.57 -7.27 -4.96
CA ARG A 149 6.53 -7.58 -3.97
C ARG A 149 6.53 -9.03 -3.51
N ALA A 150 7.06 -9.96 -4.33
CA ALA A 150 7.24 -11.34 -3.94
C ALA A 150 8.37 -11.53 -2.91
N LEU A 151 9.23 -10.52 -2.72
CA LEU A 151 10.37 -10.53 -1.80
C LEU A 151 11.32 -11.72 -1.98
N ASN A 152 11.38 -12.28 -3.19
CA ASN A 152 12.30 -13.35 -3.56
C ASN A 152 13.46 -12.73 -4.37
N PRO A 153 14.73 -12.88 -3.92
CA PRO A 153 15.87 -12.26 -4.58
C PRO A 153 16.15 -12.86 -5.98
N ASP A 154 15.85 -14.13 -6.21
CA ASP A 154 16.08 -14.78 -7.51
C ASP A 154 15.11 -14.23 -8.56
N LEU A 155 13.84 -14.03 -8.17
CA LEU A 155 12.84 -13.39 -9.03
C LEU A 155 13.19 -11.94 -9.32
N LEU A 156 13.71 -11.21 -8.33
CA LEU A 156 14.15 -9.83 -8.55
C LEU A 156 15.33 -9.77 -9.51
N ARG A 157 16.32 -10.66 -9.37
CA ARG A 157 17.47 -10.75 -10.30
C ARG A 157 17.00 -11.09 -11.71
N SER A 158 16.09 -12.06 -11.86
CA SER A 158 15.49 -12.40 -13.15
C SER A 158 14.76 -11.20 -13.78
N ALA A 159 13.89 -10.52 -13.03
CA ALA A 159 13.17 -9.34 -13.52
C ALA A 159 14.09 -8.17 -13.86
N THR A 160 15.16 -7.96 -13.08
CA THR A 160 16.18 -6.93 -13.34
C THR A 160 17.00 -7.27 -14.58
N SER A 161 17.37 -8.54 -14.77
CA SER A 161 18.06 -9.00 -15.99
C SER A 161 17.18 -8.79 -17.22
N LEU A 162 15.88 -9.13 -17.13
CA LEU A 162 14.91 -8.90 -18.19
C LEU A 162 14.73 -7.40 -18.51
N PHE A 163 14.73 -6.55 -17.48
CA PHE A 163 14.70 -5.09 -17.64
C PHE A 163 15.97 -4.62 -18.38
N ASN A 164 17.15 -5.03 -17.93
CA ASN A 164 18.42 -4.60 -18.53
C ASN A 164 18.57 -5.08 -19.98
N SER A 165 18.13 -6.31 -20.30
CA SER A 165 18.17 -6.83 -21.68
C SER A 165 17.24 -6.09 -22.64
N SER A 166 16.27 -5.32 -22.13
CA SER A 166 15.39 -4.49 -22.98
C SER A 166 16.10 -3.27 -23.57
N GLY A 167 17.24 -2.86 -23.00
CA GLY A 167 17.94 -1.62 -23.37
C GLY A 167 17.21 -0.33 -22.94
N LEU A 168 16.10 -0.45 -22.19
CA LEU A 168 15.38 0.70 -21.66
C LEU A 168 16.07 1.24 -20.41
N GLU A 169 16.06 2.56 -20.27
CA GLU A 169 16.63 3.22 -19.09
C GLU A 169 15.63 3.22 -17.91
N PRO A 170 16.06 2.80 -16.70
CA PRO A 170 15.28 2.98 -15.48
C PRO A 170 14.86 4.44 -15.24
N ASN A 171 13.57 4.64 -14.93
CA ASN A 171 13.04 5.94 -14.51
C ASN A 171 12.90 6.01 -12.97
N GLU A 172 12.46 7.17 -12.48
CA GLU A 172 12.21 7.40 -11.05
C GLU A 172 11.34 6.31 -10.40
N ILE A 173 10.26 5.90 -11.07
CA ILE A 173 9.34 4.87 -10.58
C ILE A 173 10.06 3.52 -10.47
N THR A 174 10.92 3.17 -11.44
CA THR A 174 11.73 1.94 -11.39
C THR A 174 12.63 1.93 -10.15
N HIS A 175 13.28 3.06 -9.82
CA HIS A 175 14.11 3.18 -8.63
C HIS A 175 13.28 3.08 -7.33
N LEU A 176 12.12 3.72 -7.26
CA LEU A 176 11.22 3.63 -6.10
C LEU A 176 10.73 2.19 -5.83
N VAL A 177 10.50 1.40 -6.90
CA VAL A 177 10.17 -0.03 -6.78
C VAL A 177 11.31 -0.81 -6.11
N LEU A 178 12.56 -0.57 -6.53
CA LEU A 178 13.74 -1.22 -5.94
C LEU A 178 13.97 -0.77 -4.50
N LEU A 179 13.84 0.54 -4.22
CA LEU A 179 13.95 1.08 -2.86
C LEU A 179 12.93 0.42 -1.92
N ARG A 180 11.69 0.22 -2.38
CA ARG A 180 10.65 -0.50 -1.63
C ARG A 180 11.00 -1.97 -1.39
N TYR A 181 11.64 -2.65 -2.34
CA TYR A 181 12.12 -4.01 -2.16
C TYR A 181 13.15 -4.07 -1.03
N TYR A 182 14.23 -3.29 -1.15
CA TYR A 182 15.34 -3.28 -0.18
C TYR A 182 14.87 -2.86 1.21
N THR A 183 13.92 -1.92 1.29
CA THR A 183 13.25 -1.56 2.54
C THR A 183 12.61 -2.77 3.22
N ARG A 184 11.86 -3.59 2.46
CA ARG A 184 11.10 -4.71 2.99
C ARG A 184 11.95 -5.94 3.28
N THR A 185 13.09 -6.09 2.61
CA THR A 185 14.09 -7.14 2.89
C THR A 185 15.09 -6.72 3.98
N ARG A 186 14.94 -5.53 4.54
CA ARG A 186 15.80 -4.94 5.57
C ARG A 186 17.25 -4.69 5.14
N ASP A 187 17.44 -4.38 3.87
CA ASP A 187 18.74 -4.12 3.26
C ASP A 187 18.95 -2.61 3.05
N LEU A 188 19.45 -1.93 4.09
CA LEU A 188 19.80 -0.51 4.02
C LEU A 188 20.97 -0.20 3.05
N PRO A 189 22.03 -1.04 2.94
CA PRO A 189 23.03 -0.89 1.88
C PRO A 189 22.42 -0.87 0.47
N GLY A 190 21.43 -1.74 0.21
CA GLY A 190 20.65 -1.71 -1.02
C GLY A 190 19.88 -0.41 -1.22
N VAL A 191 19.25 0.12 -0.16
CA VAL A 191 18.58 1.45 -0.20
C VAL A 191 19.57 2.55 -0.60
N ARG A 192 20.75 2.63 0.04
CA ARG A 192 21.80 3.61 -0.31
C ARG A 192 22.26 3.48 -1.75
N THR A 193 22.45 2.25 -2.23
CA THR A 193 22.85 1.99 -3.62
C THR A 193 21.82 2.55 -4.61
N ILE A 194 20.52 2.44 -4.29
CA ILE A 194 19.47 3.03 -5.13
C ILE A 194 19.50 4.56 -5.08
N LEU A 195 19.71 5.17 -3.90
CA LEU A 195 19.81 6.61 -3.76
C LEU A 195 21.00 7.21 -4.52
N VAL A 196 22.17 6.55 -4.46
CA VAL A 196 23.34 6.90 -5.27
C VAL A 196 22.99 6.89 -6.76
N ARG A 197 22.36 5.82 -7.25
CA ARG A 197 21.95 5.72 -8.66
C ARG A 197 20.95 6.80 -9.07
N MET A 198 20.01 7.16 -8.18
CA MET A 198 19.07 8.24 -8.44
C MET A 198 19.80 9.58 -8.57
N ARG A 199 20.77 9.85 -7.69
CA ARG A 199 21.62 11.05 -7.75
C ARG A 199 22.46 11.09 -9.03
N GLU A 200 23.14 10.01 -9.38
CA GLU A 200 23.98 9.91 -10.59
C GLU A 200 23.18 10.14 -11.88
N ARG A 201 21.90 9.77 -11.87
CA ARG A 201 20.96 9.97 -12.99
C ARG A 201 20.24 11.31 -12.95
N GLY A 202 20.52 12.16 -11.96
CA GLY A 202 19.91 13.49 -11.82
C GLY A 202 18.44 13.45 -11.42
N PHE A 203 17.96 12.38 -10.77
CA PHE A 203 16.60 12.34 -10.24
C PHE A 203 16.53 13.04 -8.86
N PRO A 204 15.85 14.18 -8.73
CA PRO A 204 15.71 14.85 -7.45
C PRO A 204 14.83 14.03 -6.50
N LEU A 205 15.16 14.01 -5.21
CA LEU A 205 14.34 13.37 -4.20
C LEU A 205 13.13 14.25 -3.86
N ARG A 206 12.02 14.01 -4.56
CA ARG A 206 10.73 14.63 -4.27
C ARG A 206 10.11 14.06 -2.99
N ILE A 207 9.00 14.65 -2.54
CA ILE A 207 8.28 14.21 -1.32
C ILE A 207 7.97 12.71 -1.31
N ASP A 208 7.59 12.12 -2.45
CA ASP A 208 7.33 10.68 -2.56
C ASP A 208 8.58 9.82 -2.27
N ALA A 209 9.75 10.24 -2.79
CA ALA A 209 11.01 9.55 -2.57
C ALA A 209 11.51 9.72 -1.12
N LEU A 210 11.34 10.92 -0.54
CA LEU A 210 11.66 11.20 0.85
C LEU A 210 10.76 10.42 1.82
N ASN A 211 9.46 10.34 1.52
CA ASN A 211 8.50 9.47 2.23
C ASN A 211 8.93 8.00 2.18
N ALA A 212 9.39 7.54 1.02
CA ALA A 212 9.93 6.20 0.88
C ALA A 212 11.21 5.99 1.72
N CYS A 213 12.08 6.99 1.83
CA CYS A 213 13.26 6.97 2.69
C CYS A 213 12.88 6.95 4.18
N ILE A 214 11.99 7.83 4.63
CA ILE A 214 11.49 7.85 6.02
C ILE A 214 10.93 6.48 6.39
N TRP A 215 10.11 5.88 5.52
CA TRP A 215 9.62 4.52 5.70
C TRP A 215 10.76 3.49 5.72
N ALA A 216 11.75 3.61 4.83
CA ALA A 216 12.89 2.70 4.75
C ALA A 216 13.70 2.66 6.05
N TYR A 217 14.11 3.81 6.56
CA TYR A 217 14.91 3.89 7.78
C TYR A 217 14.06 3.56 9.01
N GLY A 218 12.83 4.07 9.09
CA GLY A 218 11.92 3.82 10.20
C GLY A 218 11.52 2.34 10.34
N TYR A 219 11.20 1.67 9.23
CA TYR A 219 10.89 0.24 9.21
C TYR A 219 12.08 -0.64 9.63
N ASN A 220 13.30 -0.18 9.33
CA ASN A 220 14.56 -0.87 9.65
C ASN A 220 15.17 -0.47 11.00
N GLY A 221 14.43 0.26 11.84
CA GLY A 221 14.85 0.62 13.20
C GLY A 221 15.87 1.75 13.28
N ARG A 222 16.19 2.41 12.16
CA ARG A 222 17.02 3.63 12.12
C ARG A 222 16.14 4.86 12.29
N LEU A 223 15.47 4.96 13.44
CA LEU A 223 14.53 6.06 13.70
C LEU A 223 15.20 7.43 13.63
N GLU A 224 16.42 7.58 14.12
CA GLU A 224 17.11 8.87 14.10
C GLU A 224 17.31 9.41 12.68
N THR A 225 17.65 8.55 11.71
CA THR A 225 17.71 8.96 10.30
C THR A 225 16.35 9.42 9.78
N ALA A 226 15.28 8.68 10.08
CA ALA A 226 13.92 9.08 9.71
C ALA A 226 13.51 10.42 10.38
N THR A 227 13.89 10.62 11.63
CA THR A 227 13.64 11.85 12.38
C THR A 227 14.44 13.03 11.81
N MET A 228 15.70 12.84 11.41
CA MET A 228 16.50 13.89 10.77
C MET A 228 15.86 14.36 9.45
N ILE A 229 15.39 13.42 8.61
CA ILE A 229 14.67 13.76 7.38
C ILE A 229 13.42 14.57 7.72
N TYR A 230 12.63 14.12 8.70
CA TYR A 230 11.43 14.84 9.11
C TYR A 230 11.71 16.25 9.63
N ARG A 231 12.74 16.42 10.47
CA ARG A 231 13.12 17.73 11.01
C ARG A 231 13.49 18.72 9.91
N ALA A 232 14.23 18.28 8.91
CA ALA A 232 14.56 19.10 7.75
C ALA A 232 13.31 19.52 6.96
N LEU A 233 12.39 18.58 6.69
CA LEU A 233 11.13 18.90 6.01
C LEU A 233 10.26 19.85 6.85
N ARG A 234 10.15 19.61 8.16
CA ARG A 234 9.42 20.48 9.07
C ARG A 234 10.01 21.89 9.10
N TYR A 235 11.33 22.02 9.09
CA TYR A 235 11.99 23.32 9.04
C TYR A 235 11.63 24.08 7.77
N ASN A 236 11.57 23.41 6.60
CA ASN A 236 11.14 24.04 5.34
C ASN A 236 9.72 24.65 5.42
N LEU A 237 8.82 24.08 6.22
CA LEU A 237 7.46 24.61 6.41
C LEU A 237 7.44 25.97 7.12
N VAL A 238 8.38 26.20 8.04
CA VAL A 238 8.46 27.42 8.87
C VAL A 238 9.64 28.32 8.51
N ARG A 239 10.43 27.95 7.49
CA ARG A 239 11.69 28.60 7.13
C ARG A 239 11.55 30.10 6.86
N ALA A 240 10.41 30.55 6.35
CA ALA A 240 10.16 31.96 6.09
C ALA A 240 10.01 32.82 7.36
N THR A 241 9.65 32.20 8.50
CA THR A 241 9.35 32.89 9.76
C THR A 241 10.27 32.48 10.91
N ALA A 242 10.96 31.34 10.79
CA ALA A 242 11.85 30.81 11.80
C ALA A 242 13.28 31.35 11.67
N GLU A 243 13.99 31.42 12.78
CA GLU A 243 15.42 31.73 12.79
C GLU A 243 16.23 30.58 12.13
N PRO A 244 17.39 30.88 11.52
CA PRO A 244 18.33 29.86 11.05
C PRO A 244 18.70 28.86 12.15
N ASP A 245 18.49 27.57 11.90
CA ASP A 245 18.83 26.49 12.84
C ASP A 245 20.06 25.72 12.34
N PRO A 246 21.26 25.95 12.91
CA PRO A 246 22.50 25.32 12.45
C PRO A 246 22.51 23.79 12.67
N ASP A 247 21.69 23.27 13.59
CA ASP A 247 21.59 21.83 13.80
C ASP A 247 20.82 21.15 12.67
N ILE A 248 19.85 21.84 12.05
CA ILE A 248 19.15 21.37 10.85
C ILE A 248 20.09 21.33 9.66
N ASP A 249 20.87 22.39 9.42
CA ASP A 249 21.84 22.45 8.32
C ASP A 249 22.88 21.32 8.46
N LYS A 250 23.36 21.07 9.69
CA LYS A 250 24.25 19.96 9.99
C LYS A 250 23.59 18.60 9.73
N ALA A 251 22.31 18.44 10.09
CA ALA A 251 21.57 17.20 9.84
C ALA A 251 21.34 16.95 8.34
N VAL A 252 20.99 17.98 7.57
CA VAL A 252 20.82 17.89 6.10
C VAL A 252 22.14 17.52 5.44
N LYS A 253 23.25 18.16 5.82
CA LYS A 253 24.57 17.82 5.32
C LYS A 253 24.96 16.38 5.65
N HIS A 254 24.70 15.94 6.88
CA HIS A 254 24.97 14.56 7.29
C HIS A 254 24.15 13.55 6.46
N LEU A 255 22.85 13.81 6.25
CA LEU A 255 21.99 12.97 5.42
C LEU A 255 22.49 12.88 3.98
N ASP A 256 22.94 13.99 3.40
CA ASP A 256 23.44 14.03 2.03
C ASP A 256 24.77 13.29 1.85
N GLU A 257 25.69 13.43 2.82
CA GLU A 257 27.02 12.82 2.79
C GLU A 257 27.00 11.33 3.14
N THR A 258 26.23 10.92 4.16
CA THR A 258 26.28 9.54 4.67
C THR A 258 25.19 8.63 4.11
N GLU A 259 24.01 9.18 3.85
CA GLU A 259 22.84 8.41 3.43
C GLU A 259 22.43 8.68 1.97
N TYR A 260 23.10 9.61 1.30
CA TYR A 260 22.81 10.06 -0.06
C TYR A 260 21.41 10.69 -0.21
N ILE A 261 20.92 11.33 0.85
CA ILE A 261 19.58 11.94 0.90
C ILE A 261 19.72 13.45 0.85
N GLY A 262 19.63 14.01 -0.36
CA GLY A 262 19.53 15.45 -0.57
C GLY A 262 18.09 15.91 -0.34
N ILE A 263 17.90 16.88 0.55
CA ILE A 263 16.60 17.49 0.86
C ILE A 263 16.60 18.90 0.30
N SER A 264 15.69 19.16 -0.64
CA SER A 264 15.54 20.49 -1.22
C SER A 264 14.71 21.39 -0.29
N GLU A 265 14.99 22.69 -0.31
CA GLU A 265 14.39 23.68 0.61
C GLU A 265 12.90 23.93 0.32
N ASP A 266 12.41 23.59 -0.88
CA ASP A 266 11.03 23.74 -1.32
C ASP A 266 10.13 22.55 -0.95
N VAL A 267 10.70 21.47 -0.43
CA VAL A 267 9.93 20.26 -0.10
C VAL A 267 9.46 20.30 1.35
N VAL A 268 8.15 20.21 1.57
CA VAL A 268 7.48 20.25 2.88
C VAL A 268 6.79 18.92 3.20
N PRO A 269 6.46 18.62 4.48
CA PRO A 269 5.75 17.41 4.86
C PRO A 269 4.32 17.41 4.30
N ASP A 270 3.90 16.27 3.76
CA ASP A 270 2.53 16.02 3.33
C ASP A 270 1.79 15.07 4.31
N GLY A 271 0.50 14.82 4.06
CA GLY A 271 -0.30 13.90 4.89
C GLY A 271 0.27 12.47 4.94
N VAL A 272 0.98 12.05 3.89
CA VAL A 272 1.67 10.76 3.85
C VAL A 272 2.89 10.76 4.77
N THR A 273 3.64 11.85 4.84
CA THR A 273 4.81 12.04 5.72
C THR A 273 4.43 11.80 7.18
N TYR A 274 3.41 12.50 7.67
CA TYR A 274 2.92 12.35 9.04
C TYR A 274 2.48 10.90 9.32
N HIS A 275 1.71 10.30 8.41
CA HIS A 275 1.24 8.93 8.57
C HIS A 275 2.40 7.92 8.70
N ILE A 276 3.40 8.02 7.82
CA ILE A 276 4.57 7.13 7.81
C ILE A 276 5.35 7.27 9.12
N LEU A 277 5.55 8.48 9.62
CA LEU A 277 6.26 8.74 10.87
C LEU A 277 5.53 8.20 12.08
N ILE A 278 4.23 8.50 12.23
CA ILE A 278 3.38 7.95 13.29
C ILE A 278 3.47 6.43 13.27
N GLN A 279 3.40 5.82 12.09
CA GLN A 279 3.53 4.38 11.94
C GLN A 279 4.92 3.85 12.30
N ALA A 280 5.99 4.52 11.90
CA ALA A 280 7.35 4.13 12.20
C ALA A 280 7.63 4.20 13.71
N TYR A 281 7.34 5.34 14.35
CA TYR A 281 7.51 5.55 15.78
C TYR A 281 6.68 4.54 16.60
N ALA A 282 5.38 4.39 16.29
CA ALA A 282 4.53 3.43 16.98
C ALA A 282 5.00 1.97 16.80
N TYR A 283 5.48 1.61 15.61
CA TYR A 283 6.00 0.27 15.34
C TYR A 283 7.28 -0.03 16.12
N GLN A 284 8.17 0.95 16.29
CA GLN A 284 9.43 0.82 17.00
C GLN A 284 9.31 1.04 18.52
N GLY A 285 8.18 1.58 19.00
CA GLY A 285 7.87 1.70 20.43
C GLY A 285 8.07 3.08 21.01
N ASP A 286 8.23 4.10 20.17
CA ASP A 286 8.31 5.49 20.59
C ASP A 286 6.92 6.14 20.54
N LEU A 287 6.16 6.01 21.62
CA LEU A 287 4.80 6.57 21.67
C LEU A 287 4.81 8.10 21.67
N MET A 288 5.78 8.72 22.36
CA MET A 288 5.82 10.18 22.51
C MET A 288 6.00 10.86 21.17
N ARG A 289 7.04 10.48 20.40
CA ARG A 289 7.24 11.03 19.05
C ARG A 289 6.05 10.73 18.12
N ALA A 290 5.40 9.57 18.28
CA ALA A 290 4.22 9.24 17.49
C ALA A 290 3.02 10.17 17.79
N LEU A 291 2.79 10.51 19.06
CA LEU A 291 1.71 11.41 19.48
C LEU A 291 2.03 12.86 19.14
N GLU A 292 3.27 13.31 19.34
CA GLU A 292 3.74 14.65 18.92
C GLU A 292 3.52 14.84 17.42
N THR A 293 3.95 13.87 16.60
CA THR A 293 3.74 13.93 15.14
C THR A 293 2.24 13.91 14.78
N PHE A 294 1.42 13.19 15.55
CA PHE A 294 -0.04 13.17 15.34
C PHE A 294 -0.67 14.52 15.70
N GLN A 295 -0.25 15.17 16.79
CA GLN A 295 -0.71 16.52 17.14
C GLN A 295 -0.25 17.58 16.13
N GLU A 296 1.00 17.46 15.65
CA GLU A 296 1.54 18.32 14.60
C GLU A 296 0.72 18.17 13.30
N MET A 297 0.36 16.94 12.91
CA MET A 297 -0.53 16.72 11.77
C MET A 297 -1.86 17.48 11.93
N LEU A 298 -2.49 17.44 13.10
CA LEU A 298 -3.79 18.09 13.35
C LEU A 298 -3.72 19.62 13.37
N THR A 299 -2.55 20.18 13.64
CA THR A 299 -2.32 21.62 13.75
C THR A 299 -1.67 22.22 12.51
N ALA A 300 -1.03 21.39 11.68
CA ALA A 300 -0.42 21.82 10.43
C ALA A 300 -1.49 22.24 9.41
N GLN A 301 -1.25 23.39 8.79
CA GLN A 301 -2.07 23.92 7.71
C GLN A 301 -1.68 23.25 6.38
N ILE A 302 -2.66 22.86 5.57
CA ILE A 302 -2.45 22.24 4.27
C ILE A 302 -2.04 23.32 3.27
N THR A 303 -0.74 23.40 2.97
CA THR A 303 -0.18 24.30 1.94
C THR A 303 -0.44 23.80 0.51
N GLU A 304 -0.69 22.50 0.31
CA GLU A 304 -0.93 21.91 -1.02
C GLU A 304 -2.29 22.26 -1.63
N ALA A 305 -3.25 22.75 -0.83
CA ALA A 305 -4.62 23.03 -1.27
C ALA A 305 -4.82 24.45 -1.84
N THR A 306 -3.84 25.34 -1.69
CA THR A 306 -3.99 26.76 -2.03
C THR A 306 -3.91 27.05 -3.54
N GLU A 307 -3.44 26.11 -4.36
CA GLU A 307 -3.42 26.29 -5.84
C GLU A 307 -4.67 25.75 -6.55
N GLN A 308 -5.38 24.77 -5.99
CA GLN A 308 -6.53 24.13 -6.65
C GLN A 308 -7.90 24.65 -6.19
N ARG A 309 -7.94 25.62 -5.26
CA ARG A 309 -9.19 26.08 -4.64
C ARG A 309 -9.22 27.60 -4.45
N LYS A 310 -9.17 28.35 -5.54
CA LYS A 310 -9.52 29.79 -5.52
C LYS A 310 -11.03 30.06 -5.38
N ASP A 311 -11.87 29.02 -5.37
CA ASP A 311 -13.34 29.16 -5.46
C ASP A 311 -14.15 28.73 -4.21
N ALA A 312 -13.52 28.53 -3.04
CA ALA A 312 -14.26 28.15 -1.82
C ALA A 312 -14.22 29.28 -0.76
N VAL A 313 -15.38 29.90 -0.54
CA VAL A 313 -15.67 31.06 0.34
C VAL A 313 -15.74 30.65 1.83
N THR A 314 -14.74 29.94 2.34
CA THR A 314 -14.65 29.60 3.77
C THR A 314 -13.25 29.95 4.26
N ASP A 315 -13.16 30.98 5.10
CA ASP A 315 -11.92 31.61 5.62
C ASP A 315 -11.22 30.79 6.72
N GLU A 316 -11.58 29.51 6.88
CA GLU A 316 -10.97 28.63 7.88
C GLU A 316 -9.74 27.91 7.30
N PRO A 317 -8.58 27.95 7.99
CA PRO A 317 -7.39 27.24 7.54
C PRO A 317 -7.64 25.72 7.53
N LEU A 318 -7.50 25.12 6.35
CA LEU A 318 -7.63 23.67 6.17
C LEU A 318 -6.48 22.96 6.90
N THR A 319 -6.78 22.20 7.95
CA THR A 319 -5.81 21.33 8.66
C THR A 319 -5.93 19.89 8.19
N TYR A 320 -4.86 19.09 8.38
CA TYR A 320 -4.95 17.67 8.11
C TYR A 320 -5.92 17.00 9.07
N GLN A 321 -6.85 16.26 8.47
CA GLN A 321 -7.86 15.53 9.20
C GLN A 321 -7.29 14.23 9.80
N PRO A 322 -7.68 13.85 11.03
CA PRO A 322 -7.27 12.60 11.65
C PRO A 322 -7.70 11.39 10.80
N THR A 323 -6.74 10.55 10.42
CA THR A 323 -7.01 9.42 9.52
C THR A 323 -7.11 8.08 10.26
N LEU A 324 -8.02 7.18 9.82
CA LEU A 324 -8.10 5.81 10.36
C LEU A 324 -6.76 5.05 10.31
N PRO A 325 -5.91 5.21 9.27
CA PRO A 325 -4.56 4.65 9.26
C PRO A 325 -3.63 5.18 10.37
N ALA A 326 -3.74 6.45 10.77
CA ALA A 326 -2.97 7.00 11.89
C ALA A 326 -3.36 6.31 13.21
N PHE A 327 -4.66 6.25 13.53
CA PHE A 327 -5.14 5.51 14.72
C PHE A 327 -4.78 4.03 14.69
N ARG A 328 -4.94 3.38 13.52
CA ARG A 328 -4.50 1.98 13.33
C ARG A 328 -3.05 1.79 13.72
N SER A 329 -2.19 2.76 13.41
CA SER A 329 -0.76 2.71 13.71
C SER A 329 -0.50 2.81 15.20
N LEU A 330 -1.18 3.74 15.89
CA LEU A 330 -1.12 3.88 17.34
C LEU A 330 -1.60 2.61 18.06
N PHE A 331 -2.78 2.09 17.72
CA PHE A 331 -3.30 0.83 18.30
C PHE A 331 -2.40 -0.37 18.02
N LEU A 332 -1.79 -0.44 16.83
CA LEU A 332 -0.80 -1.47 16.52
C LEU A 332 0.44 -1.34 17.44
N GLY A 333 0.87 -0.11 17.74
CA GLY A 333 1.93 0.16 18.71
C GLY A 333 1.58 -0.37 20.10
N PHE A 334 0.38 -0.07 20.63
CA PHE A 334 -0.09 -0.60 21.90
C PHE A 334 -0.14 -2.13 21.89
N ALA A 335 -0.71 -2.73 20.83
CA ALA A 335 -0.75 -4.18 20.66
C ALA A 335 0.64 -4.82 20.52
N ARG A 336 1.70 -4.05 20.28
CA ARG A 336 3.08 -4.54 20.18
C ARG A 336 3.86 -4.37 21.48
N HIS A 337 3.75 -3.20 22.11
CA HIS A 337 4.65 -2.74 23.17
C HIS A 337 4.02 -2.66 24.55
N ALA A 338 2.69 -2.64 24.65
CA ALA A 338 2.03 -2.70 25.95
C ALA A 338 2.36 -4.04 26.64
N ARG A 339 2.74 -3.96 27.92
CA ARG A 339 3.10 -5.12 28.75
C ARG A 339 2.05 -5.30 29.83
N ASN A 340 1.84 -6.56 30.22
CA ASN A 340 0.92 -6.89 31.31
C ASN A 340 1.49 -6.35 32.64
N PRO A 341 0.75 -5.51 33.38
CA PRO A 341 1.18 -5.00 34.70
C PRO A 341 1.42 -6.11 35.73
N THR A 342 0.81 -7.29 35.56
CA THR A 342 0.79 -8.38 36.55
C THR A 342 1.83 -9.49 36.32
N GLN A 343 2.63 -9.44 35.25
CA GLN A 343 3.68 -10.44 34.99
C GLN A 343 5.09 -9.89 35.29
N PRO A 344 5.78 -10.36 36.35
CA PRO A 344 7.22 -10.14 36.50
C PRO A 344 7.99 -10.86 35.39
N SER A 345 9.08 -10.25 34.92
CA SER A 345 9.84 -10.58 33.71
C SER A 345 10.61 -11.91 33.76
N SER A 346 9.92 -13.05 33.80
CA SER A 346 10.57 -14.37 33.75
C SER A 346 9.90 -15.30 32.75
N LYS A 347 10.14 -15.04 31.45
CA LYS A 347 10.19 -16.07 30.40
C LYS A 347 10.80 -15.45 29.13
N PRO A 348 11.88 -16.03 28.55
CA PRO A 348 12.33 -15.62 27.24
C PRO A 348 11.22 -15.93 26.23
N ILE A 349 10.85 -14.92 25.44
CA ILE A 349 9.86 -15.04 24.38
C ILE A 349 10.44 -15.98 23.31
N PRO A 350 9.69 -16.94 22.73
CA PRO A 350 10.17 -17.70 21.59
C PRO A 350 10.53 -16.73 20.46
N GLU A 351 11.74 -16.88 19.95
CA GLU A 351 12.32 -16.02 18.91
C GLU A 351 11.32 -15.83 17.76
N ASN A 352 10.85 -14.59 17.61
CA ASN A 352 10.15 -14.18 16.41
C ASN A 352 11.24 -13.81 15.38
N PRO A 353 11.30 -14.46 14.22
CA PRO A 353 12.37 -14.25 13.22
C PRO A 353 12.41 -12.82 12.62
N PHE A 354 11.54 -11.92 13.07
CA PHE A 354 11.48 -10.51 12.66
C PHE A 354 11.99 -9.51 13.72
N THR A 355 12.41 -9.97 14.91
CA THR A 355 12.99 -9.13 15.97
C THR A 355 14.38 -9.62 16.30
N GLY A 356 15.40 -8.92 15.79
CA GLY A 356 16.80 -9.18 16.13
C GLY A 356 17.14 -8.81 17.59
N PRO A 357 18.36 -9.12 18.06
CA PRO A 357 18.68 -9.26 19.49
C PRO A 357 18.76 -7.98 20.33
N LEU A 358 18.34 -6.81 19.82
CA LEU A 358 18.69 -5.51 20.41
C LEU A 358 17.59 -4.82 21.25
N LEU A 359 16.52 -5.52 21.64
CA LEU A 359 15.46 -4.94 22.49
C LEU A 359 15.09 -5.80 23.70
N ALA A 360 16.08 -6.42 24.32
CA ALA A 360 15.95 -6.94 25.68
C ALA A 360 16.06 -5.78 26.71
N HIS A 361 15.13 -4.83 26.68
CA HIS A 361 15.03 -3.80 27.71
C HIS A 361 13.88 -4.08 28.69
N ARG A 362 14.31 -4.11 29.95
CA ARG A 362 13.63 -4.19 31.25
C ARG A 362 12.18 -3.69 31.27
N THR A 363 11.34 -4.36 32.08
CA THR A 363 10.01 -3.88 32.47
C THR A 363 10.14 -2.58 33.27
N ASP A 364 9.91 -1.44 32.63
CA ASP A 364 9.85 -0.14 33.28
C ASP A 364 8.40 0.17 33.69
N PRO A 365 8.11 0.41 34.99
CA PRO A 365 6.81 0.89 35.46
C PRO A 365 6.38 2.23 34.83
N ARG A 366 7.29 2.96 34.17
CA ARG A 366 7.04 4.22 33.46
C ARG A 366 6.76 4.05 31.97
N SER A 367 6.45 2.85 31.49
CA SER A 367 6.17 2.62 30.08
C SER A 367 5.03 3.53 29.59
N PRO A 368 5.25 4.30 28.50
CA PRO A 368 4.21 5.16 27.93
C PRO A 368 3.07 4.32 27.31
N TRP A 369 3.31 3.04 27.02
CA TRP A 369 2.33 2.09 26.50
C TRP A 369 1.46 1.48 27.60
N ASN A 370 0.68 2.31 28.29
CA ASN A 370 -0.21 1.93 29.40
C ASN A 370 -1.70 2.13 29.05
N VAL A 371 -2.60 1.65 29.93
CA VAL A 371 -4.06 1.73 29.71
C VAL A 371 -4.56 3.18 29.66
N SER A 372 -4.03 4.07 30.50
CA SER A 372 -4.48 5.47 30.52
C SER A 372 -4.23 6.18 29.18
N ASN A 373 -3.04 6.00 28.60
CA ASN A 373 -2.74 6.55 27.28
C ASN A 373 -3.52 5.85 26.16
N LEU A 374 -3.83 4.56 26.32
CA LEU A 374 -4.67 3.83 25.37
C LEU A 374 -6.11 4.39 25.36
N GLU A 375 -6.68 4.66 26.53
CA GLU A 375 -8.01 5.26 26.67
C GLU A 375 -8.05 6.64 26.01
N ALA A 376 -7.07 7.51 26.25
CA ALA A 376 -7.03 8.84 25.63
C ALA A 376 -7.01 8.76 24.08
N VAL A 377 -6.23 7.82 23.51
CA VAL A 377 -6.20 7.58 22.06
C VAL A 377 -7.52 6.99 21.56
N PHE A 378 -8.16 6.13 22.36
CA PHE A 378 -9.44 5.52 22.04
C PHE A 378 -10.59 6.52 22.07
N ASP A 379 -10.63 7.41 23.06
CA ASP A 379 -11.60 8.50 23.17
C ASP A 379 -11.48 9.44 21.96
N SER A 380 -10.25 9.86 21.64
CA SER A 380 -9.98 10.67 20.45
C SER A 380 -10.43 9.98 19.15
N PHE A 381 -10.32 8.65 19.07
CA PHE A 381 -10.84 7.86 17.95
C PHE A 381 -12.38 7.82 17.92
N LEU A 382 -13.02 7.75 19.09
CA LEU A 382 -14.46 7.81 19.27
C LEU A 382 -15.05 9.23 19.16
N ASP A 383 -14.23 10.27 19.00
CA ASP A 383 -14.70 11.64 18.77
C ASP A 383 -14.69 12.06 17.29
N LEU A 384 -14.09 11.25 16.40
CA LEU A 384 -13.98 11.55 14.97
C LEU A 384 -15.33 11.77 14.25
N PRO A 385 -15.63 12.92 13.61
CA PRO A 385 -16.91 13.20 12.94
C PRO A 385 -17.61 12.02 12.22
N GLY A 386 -18.95 11.95 12.28
CA GLY A 386 -19.73 10.83 11.73
C GLY A 386 -19.58 10.57 10.21
N GLU A 387 -18.96 11.49 9.48
CA GLU A 387 -18.61 11.37 8.05
C GLU A 387 -17.45 10.41 7.77
N TYR A 388 -16.67 10.03 8.80
CA TYR A 388 -15.58 9.06 8.61
C TYR A 388 -16.11 7.65 8.33
N LYS A 389 -15.48 6.97 7.35
CA LYS A 389 -15.79 5.57 7.03
C LYS A 389 -15.67 4.69 8.27
N LYS A 390 -16.66 3.82 8.50
CA LYS A 390 -16.68 2.86 9.61
C LYS A 390 -15.36 2.06 9.70
N PRO A 391 -14.87 1.73 10.92
CA PRO A 391 -13.63 1.00 11.08
C PRO A 391 -13.73 -0.41 10.47
N ASN A 392 -12.69 -0.81 9.74
CA ASN A 392 -12.61 -2.18 9.22
C ASN A 392 -12.36 -3.18 10.36
N GLY A 393 -12.75 -4.43 10.17
CA GLY A 393 -12.61 -5.46 11.21
C GLY A 393 -11.17 -5.73 11.68
N ARG A 394 -10.14 -5.33 10.91
CA ARG A 394 -8.74 -5.42 11.36
C ARG A 394 -8.40 -4.34 12.37
N LEU A 395 -8.90 -3.12 12.19
CA LEU A 395 -8.71 -2.03 13.14
C LEU A 395 -9.38 -2.38 14.47
N VAL A 396 -10.63 -2.83 14.42
CA VAL A 396 -11.36 -3.33 15.60
C VAL A 396 -10.57 -4.42 16.33
N TRP A 397 -10.01 -5.39 15.60
CA TRP A 397 -9.16 -6.41 16.19
C TRP A 397 -7.92 -5.84 16.89
N TRP A 398 -7.25 -4.84 16.29
CA TRP A 398 -6.08 -4.21 16.90
C TRP A 398 -6.44 -3.42 18.16
N ILE A 399 -7.58 -2.74 18.19
CA ILE A 399 -8.09 -2.06 19.39
C ILE A 399 -8.30 -3.08 20.52
N MET A 400 -9.04 -4.15 20.26
CA MET A 400 -9.28 -5.20 21.26
C MET A 400 -7.99 -5.85 21.76
N LEU A 401 -7.03 -6.09 20.85
CA LEU A 401 -5.73 -6.64 21.22
C LEU A 401 -4.87 -5.66 22.01
N ALA A 402 -4.96 -4.36 21.72
CA ALA A 402 -4.29 -3.31 22.48
C ALA A 402 -4.80 -3.28 23.92
N TYR A 403 -6.12 -3.29 24.13
CA TYR A 403 -6.73 -3.38 25.45
C TYR A 403 -6.29 -4.64 26.19
N ALA A 404 -6.40 -5.81 25.54
CA ALA A 404 -6.00 -7.07 26.15
C ALA A 404 -4.54 -7.08 26.62
N LYS A 405 -3.63 -6.45 25.87
CA LYS A 405 -2.22 -6.36 26.27
C LYS A 405 -1.97 -5.33 27.35
N ALA A 406 -2.52 -4.13 27.21
CA ALA A 406 -2.30 -3.02 28.13
C ALA A 406 -2.92 -3.28 29.50
N SER A 407 -4.10 -3.89 29.55
CA SER A 407 -4.80 -4.21 30.79
C SER A 407 -4.40 -5.54 31.44
N GLY A 408 -3.56 -6.35 30.76
CA GLY A 408 -3.22 -7.68 31.26
C GLY A 408 -4.34 -8.71 31.13
N ASN A 409 -5.16 -8.60 30.08
CA ASN A 409 -6.38 -9.36 29.81
C ASN A 409 -7.52 -9.10 30.79
N ASP A 410 -7.66 -7.86 31.28
CA ASP A 410 -8.86 -7.45 32.01
C ASP A 410 -10.07 -7.50 31.07
N VAL A 411 -10.94 -8.47 31.34
CA VAL A 411 -12.14 -8.75 30.56
C VAL A 411 -13.15 -7.60 30.68
N ALA A 412 -13.20 -6.88 31.81
CA ALA A 412 -14.15 -5.79 32.01
C ALA A 412 -13.82 -4.61 31.08
N LEU A 413 -12.56 -4.18 31.04
CA LEU A 413 -12.11 -3.11 30.14
C LEU A 413 -12.27 -3.46 28.66
N ILE A 414 -11.98 -4.71 28.27
CA ILE A 414 -12.18 -5.14 26.89
C ILE A 414 -13.68 -5.15 26.52
N ARG A 415 -14.56 -5.54 27.45
CA ARG A 415 -16.03 -5.49 27.26
C ARG A 415 -16.51 -4.06 27.12
N GLU A 416 -16.05 -3.17 27.97
CA GLU A 416 -16.40 -1.75 27.91
C GLU A 416 -15.98 -1.12 26.58
N ALA A 417 -14.73 -1.29 26.17
CA ALA A 417 -14.25 -0.81 24.88
C ALA A 417 -15.05 -1.39 23.70
N TRP A 418 -15.47 -2.66 23.79
CA TRP A 418 -16.33 -3.29 22.78
C TRP A 418 -17.70 -2.60 22.69
N LEU A 419 -18.36 -2.39 23.83
CA LEU A 419 -19.69 -1.78 23.90
C LEU A 419 -19.66 -0.33 23.40
N ARG A 420 -18.64 0.46 23.76
CA ARG A 420 -18.46 1.84 23.28
C ARG A 420 -18.30 1.90 21.74
N MET A 421 -17.58 0.94 21.15
CA MET A 421 -17.48 0.86 19.69
C MET A 421 -18.77 0.41 19.02
N GLU A 422 -19.49 -0.53 19.64
CA GLU A 422 -20.78 -1.01 19.16
C GLU A 422 -21.82 0.11 19.13
N ASP A 423 -21.92 0.88 20.21
CA ASP A 423 -22.80 2.04 20.35
C ASP A 423 -22.56 3.04 19.21
N ARG A 424 -21.29 3.35 18.95
CA ARG A 424 -20.91 4.34 17.95
C ARG A 424 -21.07 3.90 16.50
N PHE A 425 -20.62 2.69 16.15
CA PHE A 425 -20.50 2.26 14.74
C PHE A 425 -21.54 1.23 14.29
N GLY A 426 -22.18 0.55 15.25
CA GLY A 426 -23.14 -0.52 15.05
C GLY A 426 -22.53 -1.89 14.67
N MET A 427 -23.19 -2.97 15.08
CA MET A 427 -22.69 -4.36 14.95
C MET A 427 -22.71 -4.98 13.56
N LYS A 428 -23.60 -4.53 12.66
CA LYS A 428 -24.02 -5.29 11.47
C LYS A 428 -22.89 -5.63 10.48
N PHE A 429 -21.69 -5.07 10.64
CA PHE A 429 -20.58 -5.15 9.68
C PHE A 429 -19.38 -5.95 10.18
N TRP A 430 -19.39 -6.46 11.42
CA TRP A 430 -18.27 -7.20 11.99
C TRP A 430 -18.57 -8.70 12.01
N SER A 431 -17.92 -9.48 11.15
CA SER A 431 -18.19 -10.91 10.99
C SER A 431 -16.95 -11.80 11.17
N GLY A 432 -17.17 -13.11 11.26
CA GLY A 432 -16.12 -14.12 11.28
C GLY A 432 -15.31 -14.18 12.58
N ARG A 433 -14.07 -13.67 12.58
CA ARG A 433 -13.17 -13.71 13.75
C ARG A 433 -13.68 -12.84 14.89
N LEU A 434 -14.22 -11.66 14.57
CA LEU A 434 -14.72 -10.72 15.57
C LEU A 434 -15.98 -11.23 16.27
N GLU A 435 -16.88 -11.87 15.52
CA GLU A 435 -18.08 -12.49 16.09
C GLU A 435 -17.73 -13.62 17.07
N ARG A 436 -16.75 -14.47 16.71
CA ARG A 436 -16.24 -15.49 17.64
C ARG A 436 -15.63 -14.88 18.90
N PHE A 437 -14.83 -13.82 18.73
CA PHE A 437 -14.23 -13.10 19.86
C PHE A 437 -15.28 -12.51 20.79
N ARG A 438 -16.32 -11.87 20.25
CA ARG A 438 -17.46 -11.36 21.01
C ARG A 438 -18.13 -12.46 21.84
N LYS A 439 -18.45 -13.60 21.22
CA LYS A 439 -19.06 -14.74 21.93
C LYS A 439 -18.21 -15.22 23.08
N THR A 440 -16.89 -15.27 22.93
CA THR A 440 -15.96 -15.59 24.02
C THR A 440 -15.97 -14.52 25.11
N LEU A 441 -15.97 -13.24 24.71
CA LEU A 441 -15.90 -12.11 25.63
C LEU A 441 -17.15 -12.01 26.52
N PHE A 442 -18.34 -12.27 25.97
CA PHE A 442 -19.63 -12.18 26.68
C PHE A 442 -20.19 -13.52 27.14
N ARG A 443 -19.42 -14.61 27.09
CA ARG A 443 -19.85 -15.88 27.68
C ARG A 443 -20.00 -15.68 29.20
N SER A 444 -21.19 -15.94 29.73
CA SER A 444 -21.39 -16.02 31.17
C SER A 444 -20.45 -17.10 31.72
N LYS A 445 -19.74 -16.79 32.80
CA LYS A 445 -19.21 -17.85 33.66
C LYS A 445 -20.45 -18.45 34.33
N GLU A 446 -20.86 -19.63 33.89
CA GLU A 446 -21.68 -20.52 34.71
C GLU A 446 -20.88 -20.98 35.92
#